data_AF-A0A484FLC2-F1
#
_entry.id   AF-A0A484FLC2-F1
#
_cell.length_a   1.000
_cell.length_b   1.000
_cell.length_c   1.000
_cell.angle_alpha   90.00
_cell.angle_beta   90.00
_cell.angle_gamma   90.00
#
_symmetry.space_group_name_H-M   'P 1'
#
loop_
_entity.id
_entity.type
_entity.pdbx_description
1 polymer ?
#
loop_
_entity_poly.entity_id
_entity_poly.type
_entity_poly.pdbx_seq_one_letter_code
_entity_poly.pdbx_strand_id
1 'polypeptide(L)'
;MTLFAGAPSPTYTGFLRNIFNVKLREADDNPVIQGWREGGVRSRLDTFIDGGLAKALADLEQTKTLVHADFTTNNLLFDPSTLQVTALLDFDFSYVGTAADEFMGFSFGNICGGTLPGPYESAADQLALRQLMLSGFCETPPAGWESPETQWDLAEEWDRQLARAGAARPSTISLFEEIANIYWLQDKVSPFQLDNPMMRKHMTEEQQLKARKTTEDLMIKFLGM
;
A
#
# COMPACT_ATOMS: atom_id res chain seq x y z
N MET A 1 16.44 4.67 9.29
CA MET A 1 15.19 5.48 9.31
C MET A 1 14.07 4.45 9.43
N THR A 2 13.12 4.57 10.37
CA THR A 2 12.08 3.53 10.50
C THR A 2 10.92 3.82 9.55
N LEU A 3 10.34 2.77 8.94
CA LEU A 3 9.28 2.93 7.94
C LEU A 3 8.01 3.58 8.53
N PHE A 4 7.72 3.28 9.81
CA PHE A 4 6.65 3.91 10.56
C PHE A 4 7.17 4.61 11.81
N ALA A 5 6.46 5.66 12.20
CA ALA A 5 6.56 6.29 13.50
C ALA A 5 5.26 6.03 14.28
N GLY A 6 5.39 5.86 15.59
CA GLY A 6 4.24 5.56 16.47
C GLY A 6 4.64 4.71 17.67
N ALA A 7 3.72 4.58 18.64
CA ALA A 7 3.92 3.70 19.77
C ALA A 7 3.83 2.22 19.32
N PRO A 8 4.60 1.30 19.92
CA PRO A 8 4.41 -0.13 19.68
C PRO A 8 3.00 -0.54 20.12
N SER A 9 2.42 -1.51 19.40
CA SER A 9 1.10 -2.05 19.71
C SER A 9 1.15 -3.58 19.84
N PRO A 10 0.44 -4.17 20.81
CA PRO A 10 0.34 -5.62 20.92
C PRO A 10 -0.53 -6.24 19.81
N THR A 11 -1.47 -5.44 19.25
CA THR A 11 -2.42 -5.86 18.21
C THR A 11 -2.11 -5.17 16.88
N TYR A 12 -2.41 -5.85 15.77
CA TYR A 12 -2.22 -5.29 14.43
C TYR A 12 -3.13 -4.07 14.17
N THR A 13 -4.40 -4.12 14.59
CA THR A 13 -5.32 -2.97 14.53
C THR A 13 -4.78 -1.75 15.28
N GLY A 14 -4.21 -1.95 16.48
CA GLY A 14 -3.60 -0.85 17.23
C GLY A 14 -2.34 -0.30 16.56
N PHE A 15 -1.57 -1.15 15.86
CA PHE A 15 -0.42 -0.73 15.07
C PHE A 15 -0.85 0.18 13.91
N LEU A 16 -1.83 -0.23 13.10
CA LEU A 16 -2.37 0.57 12.00
C LEU A 16 -3.00 1.89 12.50
N ARG A 17 -3.71 1.86 13.64
CA ARG A 17 -4.24 3.07 14.28
C ARG A 17 -3.13 4.05 14.67
N ASN A 18 -2.02 3.55 15.21
CA ASN A 18 -0.91 4.42 15.62
C ASN A 18 -0.26 5.11 14.42
N ILE A 19 -0.18 4.44 13.26
CA ILE A 19 0.30 5.05 12.02
C ILE A 19 -0.63 6.20 11.59
N PHE A 20 -1.94 6.00 11.60
CA PHE A 20 -2.91 7.07 11.32
C PHE A 20 -2.75 8.26 12.27
N ASN A 21 -2.59 8.00 13.57
CA ASN A 21 -2.46 9.06 14.57
C ASN A 21 -1.23 9.94 14.33
N VAL A 22 -0.11 9.35 13.90
CA VAL A 22 1.09 10.12 13.54
C VAL A 22 0.86 10.91 12.27
N LYS A 23 0.38 10.27 11.19
CA LYS A 23 0.12 10.94 9.90
C LYS A 23 -0.89 12.08 10.04
N LEU A 24 -1.93 11.92 10.87
CA LEU A 24 -2.91 12.99 11.13
C LEU A 24 -2.31 14.17 11.90
N ARG A 25 -1.41 13.90 12.85
CA ARG A 25 -0.69 14.95 13.57
C ARG A 25 0.23 15.73 12.63
N GLU A 26 0.95 15.04 11.75
CA GLU A 26 1.80 15.66 10.74
C GLU A 26 0.96 16.46 9.74
N ALA A 27 -0.19 15.92 9.33
CA ALA A 27 -1.14 16.59 8.47
C ALA A 27 -1.70 17.87 9.11
N ASP A 28 -1.92 17.90 10.43
CA ASP A 28 -2.39 19.08 11.18
C ASP A 28 -1.41 20.27 11.04
N ASP A 29 -0.11 20.00 11.05
CA ASP A 29 0.96 21.01 10.92
C ASP A 29 1.34 21.32 9.45
N ASN A 30 0.78 20.57 8.49
CA ASN A 30 1.12 20.71 7.08
C ASN A 30 0.41 21.93 6.44
N PRO A 31 1.15 22.85 5.78
CA PRO A 31 0.59 24.12 5.30
C PRO A 31 -0.46 23.98 4.18
N VAL A 32 -0.46 22.85 3.46
CA VAL A 32 -1.38 22.57 2.35
C VAL A 32 -2.51 21.67 2.82
N ILE A 33 -2.18 20.57 3.49
CA ILE A 33 -3.14 19.55 3.90
C ILE A 33 -4.07 20.10 5.01
N GLN A 34 -3.51 20.81 5.99
CA GLN A 34 -4.24 21.45 7.09
C GLN A 34 -5.19 20.48 7.83
N GLY A 35 -4.67 19.28 8.12
CA GLY A 35 -5.34 18.25 8.90
C GLY A 35 -6.61 17.68 8.27
N TRP A 36 -6.83 17.92 6.97
CA TRP A 36 -8.06 17.55 6.25
C TRP A 36 -9.34 18.09 6.90
N ARG A 37 -9.26 19.28 7.52
CA ARG A 37 -10.35 19.88 8.31
C ARG A 37 -11.49 20.41 7.45
N GLU A 38 -11.21 20.75 6.20
CA GLU A 38 -12.24 21.15 5.23
C GLU A 38 -12.99 19.93 4.70
N GLY A 39 -14.22 20.14 4.18
CA GLY A 39 -14.99 19.09 3.52
C GLY A 39 -15.48 17.95 4.42
N GLY A 40 -15.25 18.03 5.75
CA GLY A 40 -15.65 17.01 6.72
C GLY A 40 -14.82 15.72 6.66
N VAL A 41 -13.71 15.71 5.91
CA VAL A 41 -12.85 14.53 5.74
C VAL A 41 -12.24 14.10 7.07
N ARG A 42 -11.74 15.05 7.88
CA ARG A 42 -11.19 14.75 9.21
C ARG A 42 -12.16 13.95 10.08
N SER A 43 -13.41 14.40 10.22
CA SER A 43 -14.41 13.70 11.04
C SER A 43 -14.72 12.29 10.55
N ARG A 44 -14.69 12.07 9.22
CA ARG A 44 -14.87 10.74 8.63
C ARG A 44 -13.67 9.83 8.90
N LEU A 45 -12.45 10.37 8.78
CA LEU A 45 -11.22 9.66 9.14
C LEU A 45 -11.24 9.26 10.62
N ASP A 46 -11.55 10.18 11.53
CA ASP A 46 -11.63 9.90 12.97
C ASP A 46 -12.66 8.79 13.25
N THR A 47 -13.85 8.86 12.62
CA THR A 47 -14.89 7.82 12.73
C THR A 47 -14.40 6.45 12.24
N PHE A 48 -13.71 6.42 11.10
CA PHE A 48 -13.14 5.18 10.57
C PHE A 48 -12.04 4.63 11.48
N ILE A 49 -11.15 5.46 12.02
CA ILE A 49 -10.03 5.04 12.88
C ILE A 49 -10.52 4.48 14.23
N ASP A 50 -11.57 5.10 14.80
CA ASP A 50 -12.09 4.71 16.11
C ASP A 50 -12.97 3.46 16.06
N GLY A 51 -13.79 3.30 15.00
CA GLY A 51 -14.72 2.17 14.88
C GLY A 51 -14.55 1.33 13.61
N GLY A 52 -14.39 1.99 12.45
CA GLY A 52 -14.30 1.34 11.15
C GLY A 52 -13.14 0.35 11.01
N LEU A 53 -11.97 0.70 11.56
CA LEU A 53 -10.75 -0.10 11.46
C LEU A 53 -10.90 -1.46 12.18
N ALA A 54 -11.50 -1.46 13.36
CA ALA A 54 -11.76 -2.70 14.10
C ALA A 54 -12.79 -3.57 13.37
N LYS A 55 -13.79 -2.95 12.74
CA LYS A 55 -14.80 -3.66 11.94
C LYS A 55 -14.19 -4.27 10.67
N ALA A 56 -13.32 -3.55 9.97
CA ALA A 56 -12.65 -4.01 8.76
C ALA A 56 -11.71 -5.19 9.01
N LEU A 57 -11.19 -5.32 10.24
CA LEU A 57 -10.21 -6.34 10.62
C LEU A 57 -10.75 -7.35 11.64
N ALA A 58 -12.08 -7.45 11.78
CA ALA A 58 -12.71 -8.22 12.86
C ALA A 58 -12.33 -9.71 12.84
N ASP A 59 -12.19 -10.29 11.64
CA ASP A 59 -11.89 -11.71 11.43
C ASP A 59 -10.41 -11.96 11.10
N LEU A 60 -9.53 -10.98 11.32
CA LEU A 60 -8.11 -11.11 11.00
C LEU A 60 -7.41 -12.08 11.96
N GLU A 61 -6.97 -13.22 11.43
CA GLU A 61 -6.04 -14.10 12.14
C GLU A 61 -4.64 -13.48 12.17
N GLN A 62 -4.15 -13.16 13.37
CA GLN A 62 -2.87 -12.47 13.55
C GLN A 62 -1.69 -13.44 13.54
N THR A 63 -1.23 -13.83 12.35
CA THR A 63 0.07 -14.49 12.21
C THR A 63 1.16 -13.44 12.03
N LYS A 64 1.93 -13.19 13.09
CA LYS A 64 3.03 -12.23 13.07
C LYS A 64 4.22 -12.79 12.30
N THR A 65 4.81 -11.97 11.43
CA THR A 65 6.05 -12.28 10.72
C THR A 65 7.00 -11.09 10.77
N LEU A 66 8.28 -11.35 10.51
CA LEU A 66 9.22 -10.28 10.17
C LEU A 66 8.95 -9.87 8.72
N VAL A 67 8.69 -8.58 8.51
CA VAL A 67 8.49 -7.94 7.21
C VAL A 67 9.80 -7.22 6.88
N HIS A 68 10.31 -7.38 5.66
CA HIS A 68 11.49 -6.67 5.17
C HIS A 68 11.16 -5.21 4.86
N ALA A 69 10.01 -4.97 4.24
CA ALA A 69 9.45 -3.66 3.89
C ALA A 69 10.24 -2.85 2.84
N ASP A 70 11.23 -3.49 2.21
CA ASP A 70 11.95 -2.99 1.04
C ASP A 70 12.52 -4.15 0.22
N PHE A 71 11.76 -5.23 0.10
CA PHE A 71 12.15 -6.40 -0.66
C PHE A 71 12.03 -6.10 -2.15
N THR A 72 13.02 -5.37 -2.67
CA THR A 72 13.16 -5.06 -4.10
C THR A 72 14.31 -5.84 -4.71
N THR A 73 14.34 -5.96 -6.04
CA THR A 73 15.47 -6.62 -6.71
C THR A 73 16.81 -5.89 -6.53
N ASN A 74 16.80 -4.63 -6.08
CA ASN A 74 18.03 -3.88 -5.76
C ASN A 74 18.69 -4.38 -4.45
N ASN A 75 17.92 -4.99 -3.57
CA ASN A 75 18.38 -5.52 -2.28
C ASN A 75 18.74 -7.02 -2.35
N LEU A 76 18.75 -7.59 -3.55
CA LEU A 76 19.14 -8.98 -3.80
C LEU A 76 20.55 -9.08 -4.37
N LEU A 77 21.33 -10.04 -3.86
CA LEU A 77 22.54 -10.50 -4.52
C LEU A 77 22.25 -11.80 -5.26
N PHE A 78 22.84 -11.95 -6.44
CA PHE A 78 22.75 -13.17 -7.23
C PHE A 78 24.13 -13.60 -7.74
N ASP A 79 24.33 -14.90 -7.88
CA ASP A 79 25.47 -15.45 -8.61
C ASP A 79 25.22 -15.30 -10.12
N PRO A 80 26.05 -14.54 -10.86
CA PRO A 80 25.82 -14.30 -12.29
C PRO A 80 25.97 -15.55 -13.16
N SER A 81 26.63 -16.61 -12.67
CA SER A 81 26.82 -17.85 -13.41
C SER A 81 25.63 -18.80 -13.31
N THR A 82 24.95 -18.82 -12.15
CA THR A 82 23.82 -19.72 -11.87
C THR A 82 22.47 -19.02 -11.80
N LEU A 83 22.47 -17.68 -11.73
CA LEU A 83 21.31 -16.82 -11.50
C LEU A 83 20.58 -17.10 -10.18
N GLN A 84 21.23 -17.80 -9.24
CA GLN A 84 20.66 -18.06 -7.93
C GLN A 84 20.79 -16.83 -7.04
N VAL A 85 19.72 -16.50 -6.32
CA VAL A 85 19.76 -15.51 -5.23
C VAL A 85 20.65 -16.06 -4.11
N THR A 86 21.67 -15.29 -3.73
CA THR A 86 22.66 -15.68 -2.71
C THR A 86 22.50 -14.91 -1.41
N ALA A 87 21.91 -13.71 -1.46
CA ALA A 87 21.63 -12.92 -0.26
C ALA A 87 20.45 -11.96 -0.48
N LEU A 88 19.81 -11.59 0.63
CA LEU A 88 18.89 -10.47 0.77
C LEU A 88 19.53 -9.50 1.78
N LEU A 89 19.59 -8.22 1.41
CA LEU A 89 20.28 -7.15 2.16
C LEU A 89 19.29 -6.07 2.61
N ASP A 90 19.76 -5.14 3.44
CA ASP A 90 19.05 -3.89 3.79
C ASP A 90 17.72 -4.06 4.57
N PHE A 91 17.83 -4.65 5.76
CA PHE A 91 16.71 -4.82 6.68
C PHE A 91 16.39 -3.55 7.51
N ASP A 92 16.86 -2.36 7.12
CA ASP A 92 16.71 -1.13 7.93
C ASP A 92 15.25 -0.67 8.06
N PHE A 93 14.38 -1.08 7.14
CA PHE A 93 12.94 -0.84 7.19
C PHE A 93 12.14 -1.98 7.82
N SER A 94 12.80 -3.05 8.26
CA SER A 94 12.10 -4.23 8.76
C SER A 94 11.33 -3.98 10.06
N TYR A 95 10.20 -4.65 10.19
CA TYR A 95 9.35 -4.59 11.38
C TYR A 95 8.52 -5.88 11.54
N VAL A 96 7.90 -6.05 12.71
CA VAL A 96 6.97 -7.16 12.94
C VAL A 96 5.57 -6.75 12.48
N GLY A 97 5.07 -7.43 11.46
CA GLY A 97 3.75 -7.22 10.87
C GLY A 97 3.08 -8.55 10.53
N THR A 98 2.35 -8.58 9.43
CA THR A 98 1.69 -9.73 8.81
C THR A 98 2.28 -9.97 7.42
N ALA A 99 1.97 -11.11 6.80
CA ALA A 99 2.41 -11.37 5.43
C ALA A 99 1.83 -10.37 4.41
N ALA A 100 0.66 -9.77 4.69
CA ALA A 100 0.07 -8.75 3.82
C ALA A 100 0.99 -7.52 3.70
N ASP A 101 1.63 -7.13 4.80
CA ASP A 101 2.44 -5.93 4.90
C ASP A 101 3.64 -5.91 3.96
N GLU A 102 4.16 -7.07 3.54
CA GLU A 102 5.24 -7.16 2.56
C GLU A 102 4.80 -6.75 1.15
N PHE A 103 3.50 -6.75 0.86
CA PHE A 103 2.96 -6.27 -0.40
C PHE A 103 2.58 -4.77 -0.34
N MET A 104 2.89 -4.11 0.78
CA MET A 104 2.59 -2.70 1.03
C MET A 104 3.87 -1.87 0.97
N GLY A 105 3.78 -0.64 0.46
CA GLY A 105 4.93 0.27 0.42
C GLY A 105 5.93 -0.06 -0.69
N PHE A 106 7.20 -0.28 -0.33
CA PHE A 106 8.32 -0.37 -1.29
C PHE A 106 8.63 -1.80 -1.77
N SER A 107 8.39 -2.79 -0.91
CA SER A 107 8.61 -4.20 -1.24
C SER A 107 7.89 -4.59 -2.52
N PHE A 108 8.60 -5.33 -3.37
CA PHE A 108 8.16 -5.78 -4.69
C PHE A 108 7.72 -4.66 -5.66
N GLY A 109 7.88 -3.38 -5.32
CA GLY A 109 7.41 -2.25 -6.13
C GLY A 109 8.08 -2.11 -7.50
N ASN A 110 9.17 -2.87 -7.74
CA ASN A 110 9.84 -2.95 -9.03
C ASN A 110 9.53 -4.23 -9.82
N ILE A 111 8.52 -5.00 -9.39
CA ILE A 111 8.00 -6.19 -10.06
C ILE A 111 6.52 -5.96 -10.35
N CYS A 112 6.09 -6.13 -11.60
CA CYS A 112 4.66 -6.06 -11.93
C CYS A 112 3.90 -7.18 -11.21
N GLY A 113 2.79 -6.84 -10.55
CA GLY A 113 2.08 -7.77 -9.66
C GLY A 113 2.68 -7.89 -8.25
N GLY A 114 3.75 -7.14 -7.94
CA GLY A 114 4.38 -7.11 -6.61
C GLY A 114 3.61 -6.28 -5.58
N THR A 115 3.00 -5.16 -6.01
CA THR A 115 2.19 -4.27 -5.16
C THR A 115 0.78 -4.17 -5.71
N LEU A 116 -0.22 -4.18 -4.82
CA LEU A 116 -1.63 -4.10 -5.24
C LEU A 116 -1.96 -2.68 -5.74
N PRO A 117 -2.48 -2.51 -6.98
CA PRO A 117 -2.98 -1.21 -7.43
C PRO A 117 -4.11 -0.68 -6.55
N GLY A 118 -4.31 0.64 -6.49
CA GLY A 118 -5.31 1.25 -5.64
C GLY A 118 -6.76 0.86 -6.02
N PRO A 119 -7.74 1.01 -5.11
CA PRO A 119 -9.13 0.67 -5.38
C PRO A 119 -9.83 1.63 -6.37
N TYR A 120 -9.20 2.77 -6.69
CA TYR A 120 -9.77 3.82 -7.55
C TYR A 120 -8.81 4.26 -8.66
N GLU A 121 -8.00 3.33 -9.17
CA GLU A 121 -7.17 3.61 -10.35
C GLU A 121 -8.04 4.07 -11.53
N SER A 122 -7.55 5.04 -12.29
CA SER A 122 -8.25 5.52 -13.49
C SER A 122 -7.99 4.62 -14.70
N ALA A 123 -6.86 3.90 -14.69
CA ALA A 123 -6.46 3.04 -15.78
C ALA A 123 -7.13 1.66 -15.64
N ALA A 124 -7.79 1.21 -16.70
CA ALA A 124 -8.58 -0.02 -16.67
C ALA A 124 -7.70 -1.27 -16.44
N ASP A 125 -6.48 -1.28 -16.97
CA ASP A 125 -5.47 -2.33 -16.79
C ASP A 125 -5.00 -2.44 -15.33
N GLN A 126 -4.93 -1.33 -14.59
CA GLN A 126 -4.57 -1.36 -13.17
C GLN A 126 -5.70 -1.92 -12.29
N LEU A 127 -6.96 -1.55 -12.56
CA LEU A 127 -8.12 -2.14 -11.86
C LEU A 127 -8.26 -3.64 -12.14
N ALA A 128 -8.00 -4.01 -13.38
CA ALA A 128 -7.87 -5.37 -13.85
C ALA A 128 -6.77 -6.16 -13.12
N LEU A 129 -5.57 -5.59 -13.02
CA LEU A 129 -4.45 -6.20 -12.31
C LEU A 129 -4.79 -6.39 -10.83
N ARG A 130 -5.39 -5.38 -10.20
CA ARG A 130 -5.91 -5.49 -8.83
C ARG A 130 -6.87 -6.67 -8.68
N GLN A 131 -7.85 -6.79 -9.56
CA GLN A 131 -8.83 -7.88 -9.52
C GLN A 131 -8.15 -9.25 -9.62
N LEU A 132 -7.21 -9.42 -10.55
CA LEU A 132 -6.48 -10.68 -10.73
C LEU A 132 -5.56 -11.00 -9.54
N MET A 133 -4.88 -10.00 -8.96
CA MET A 133 -4.10 -10.22 -7.74
C MET A 133 -4.98 -10.71 -6.58
N LEU A 134 -6.18 -10.13 -6.42
CA LEU A 134 -7.10 -10.49 -5.34
C LEU A 134 -7.82 -11.83 -5.55
N SER A 135 -8.12 -12.19 -6.80
CA SER A 135 -8.85 -13.43 -7.12
C SER A 135 -7.95 -14.60 -7.54
N GLY A 136 -6.67 -14.32 -7.80
CA GLY A 136 -5.73 -15.22 -8.45
C GLY A 136 -5.74 -15.03 -9.98
N PHE A 137 -4.58 -15.24 -10.60
CA PHE A 137 -4.49 -15.20 -12.06
C PHE A 137 -5.15 -16.45 -12.66
N CYS A 138 -6.12 -16.24 -13.54
CA CYS A 138 -6.61 -17.27 -14.46
C CYS A 138 -5.71 -17.29 -15.72
N GLU A 139 -5.62 -18.43 -16.41
CA GLU A 139 -4.74 -18.68 -17.58
C GLU A 139 -4.96 -17.74 -18.79
N THR A 140 -5.83 -16.72 -18.70
CA THR A 140 -6.01 -15.74 -19.77
C THR A 140 -6.39 -14.37 -19.18
N PRO A 141 -5.58 -13.33 -19.39
CA PRO A 141 -6.00 -11.96 -19.16
C PRO A 141 -7.27 -11.67 -19.98
N PRO A 142 -8.33 -11.06 -19.41
CA PRO A 142 -9.52 -10.70 -20.16
C PRO A 142 -9.18 -9.87 -21.40
N ALA A 143 -9.78 -10.21 -22.55
CA ALA A 143 -9.54 -9.50 -23.80
C ALA A 143 -9.85 -7.99 -23.67
N GLY A 144 -8.97 -7.15 -24.21
CA GLY A 144 -9.12 -5.68 -24.19
C GLY A 144 -8.40 -4.96 -23.05
N TRP A 145 -7.56 -5.66 -22.28
CA TRP A 145 -6.74 -5.09 -21.19
C TRP A 145 -5.26 -4.94 -21.55
N GLU A 146 -4.95 -5.07 -22.84
CA GLU A 146 -3.61 -4.93 -23.38
C GLU A 146 -3.12 -3.48 -23.19
N SER A 147 -2.10 -3.34 -22.35
CA SER A 147 -1.45 -2.06 -22.07
C SER A 147 0.06 -2.28 -22.11
N PRO A 148 0.84 -1.43 -22.80
CA PRO A 148 2.30 -1.51 -22.78
C PRO A 148 2.88 -1.27 -21.38
N GLU A 149 2.13 -0.63 -20.47
CA GLU A 149 2.58 -0.26 -19.13
C GLU A 149 2.48 -1.43 -18.15
N THR A 150 1.52 -2.34 -18.37
CA THR A 150 1.28 -3.49 -17.50
C THR A 150 1.95 -4.75 -18.07
N GLN A 151 2.96 -5.26 -17.36
CA GLN A 151 3.69 -6.47 -17.75
C GLN A 151 2.91 -7.72 -17.29
N TRP A 152 1.83 -8.04 -18.01
CA TRP A 152 0.92 -9.14 -17.67
C TRP A 152 1.63 -10.48 -17.46
N ASP A 153 2.52 -10.86 -18.39
CA ASP A 153 3.29 -12.11 -18.29
C ASP A 153 4.12 -12.17 -16.99
N LEU A 154 4.71 -11.03 -16.58
CA LEU A 154 5.49 -10.95 -15.36
C LEU A 154 4.62 -11.05 -14.11
N ALA A 155 3.45 -10.39 -14.11
CA ALA A 155 2.53 -10.42 -12.98
C ALA A 155 1.94 -11.82 -12.75
N GLU A 156 1.56 -12.51 -13.83
CA GLU A 156 1.11 -13.90 -13.79
C GLU A 156 2.24 -14.83 -13.31
N GLU A 157 3.43 -14.68 -13.88
CA GLU A 157 4.59 -15.48 -13.49
C GLU A 157 4.97 -15.29 -12.02
N TRP A 158 4.89 -14.06 -11.51
CA TRP A 158 5.14 -13.73 -10.12
C TRP A 158 4.16 -14.47 -9.18
N ASP A 159 2.85 -14.36 -9.43
CA ASP A 159 1.84 -15.07 -8.64
C ASP A 159 2.05 -16.60 -8.70
N ARG A 160 2.37 -17.12 -9.90
CA ARG A 160 2.64 -18.54 -10.11
C ARG A 160 3.86 -19.03 -9.35
N GLN A 161 4.94 -18.25 -9.28
CA GLN A 161 6.14 -18.63 -8.53
C GLN A 161 5.91 -18.56 -7.02
N LEU A 162 5.16 -17.57 -6.53
CA LEU A 162 4.73 -17.53 -5.13
C LEU A 162 3.92 -18.80 -4.78
N ALA A 163 2.96 -19.18 -5.63
CA ALA A 163 2.17 -20.40 -5.45
C ALA A 163 3.05 -21.66 -5.44
N ARG A 164 3.97 -21.78 -6.41
CA ARG A 164 4.89 -22.90 -6.53
C ARG A 164 5.81 -23.03 -5.30
N ALA A 165 6.24 -21.91 -4.73
CA ALA A 165 7.07 -21.88 -3.53
C ALA A 165 6.27 -22.14 -2.24
N GLY A 166 4.94 -22.24 -2.30
CA GLY A 166 4.07 -22.32 -1.13
C GLY A 166 4.06 -21.03 -0.31
N ALA A 167 4.44 -19.90 -0.92
CA ALA A 167 4.44 -18.59 -0.30
C ALA A 167 3.02 -18.00 -0.25
N ALA A 168 2.82 -17.05 0.67
CA ALA A 168 1.59 -16.28 0.74
C ALA A 168 1.45 -15.39 -0.51
N ARG A 169 0.23 -15.30 -1.03
CA ARG A 169 -0.17 -14.46 -2.16
C ARG A 169 -1.32 -13.54 -1.76
N PRO A 170 -1.47 -12.37 -2.40
CA PRO A 170 -2.62 -11.48 -2.20
C PRO A 170 -3.97 -12.23 -2.16
N SER A 171 -4.20 -13.14 -3.11
CA SER A 171 -5.42 -13.97 -3.21
C SER A 171 -5.62 -15.02 -2.11
N THR A 172 -4.59 -15.29 -1.31
CA THR A 172 -4.61 -16.32 -0.25
C THR A 172 -4.44 -15.75 1.15
N ILE A 173 -4.05 -14.47 1.25
CA ILE A 173 -3.87 -13.81 2.54
C ILE A 173 -5.24 -13.35 3.03
N SER A 174 -5.58 -13.72 4.26
CA SER A 174 -6.86 -13.34 4.88
C SER A 174 -6.96 -11.82 5.02
N LEU A 175 -8.09 -11.26 4.60
CA LEU A 175 -8.39 -9.82 4.60
C LEU A 175 -7.34 -8.95 3.89
N PHE A 176 -6.65 -9.50 2.88
CA PHE A 176 -5.62 -8.76 2.15
C PHE A 176 -6.13 -7.46 1.54
N GLU A 177 -7.32 -7.50 0.92
CA GLU A 177 -7.92 -6.31 0.30
C GLU A 177 -8.20 -5.21 1.34
N GLU A 178 -8.77 -5.57 2.48
CA GLU A 178 -9.05 -4.63 3.57
C GLU A 178 -7.77 -3.99 4.10
N ILE A 179 -6.72 -4.79 4.32
CA ILE A 179 -5.41 -4.31 4.76
C ILE A 179 -4.80 -3.38 3.71
N ALA A 180 -4.78 -3.78 2.44
CA ALA A 180 -4.27 -2.96 1.34
C ALA A 180 -5.02 -1.63 1.21
N ASN A 181 -6.33 -1.66 1.38
CA ASN A 181 -7.18 -0.48 1.34
C ASN A 181 -6.91 0.47 2.51
N ILE A 182 -6.61 -0.06 3.69
CA ILE A 182 -6.19 0.74 4.85
C ILE A 182 -4.83 1.41 4.58
N TYR A 183 -3.86 0.70 4.03
CA TYR A 183 -2.56 1.27 3.64
C TYR A 183 -2.72 2.35 2.56
N TRP A 184 -3.54 2.07 1.54
CA TRP A 184 -3.88 3.06 0.53
C TRP A 184 -4.48 4.32 1.15
N LEU A 185 -5.38 4.19 2.13
CA LEU A 185 -5.94 5.34 2.84
C LEU A 185 -4.87 6.08 3.65
N GLN A 186 -3.97 5.38 4.34
CA GLN A 186 -2.84 6.00 5.05
C GLN A 186 -1.95 6.83 4.12
N ASP A 187 -1.74 6.36 2.88
CA ASP A 187 -0.99 7.12 1.87
C ASP A 187 -1.74 8.35 1.38
N LYS A 188 -3.08 8.32 1.37
CA LYS A 188 -3.90 9.50 1.03
C LYS A 188 -4.00 10.50 2.18
N VAL A 189 -3.90 10.05 3.44
CA VAL A 189 -3.82 10.96 4.60
C VAL A 189 -2.53 11.76 4.59
N SER A 190 -1.41 11.17 4.16
CA SER A 190 -0.11 11.85 4.02
C SER A 190 0.51 11.54 2.65
N PRO A 191 0.03 12.19 1.57
CA PRO A 191 0.51 11.93 0.23
C PRO A 191 1.88 12.57 0.04
N PHE A 192 2.88 11.78 -0.37
CA PHE A 192 4.29 12.20 -0.44
C PHE A 192 4.52 13.54 -1.15
N GLN A 193 3.82 13.80 -2.26
CA GLN A 193 3.94 15.05 -3.01
C GLN A 193 3.52 16.30 -2.22
N LEU A 194 2.55 16.17 -1.30
CA LEU A 194 2.09 17.26 -0.44
C LEU A 194 2.73 17.21 0.93
N ASP A 195 3.22 16.06 1.39
CA ASP A 195 3.80 15.92 2.73
C ASP A 195 5.30 16.18 2.79
N ASN A 196 6.03 15.83 1.74
CA ASN A 196 7.45 16.11 1.66
C ASN A 196 7.72 17.59 1.31
N PRO A 197 8.47 18.35 2.15
CA PRO A 197 8.74 19.77 1.89
C PRO A 197 9.49 20.05 0.59
N MET A 198 10.37 19.13 0.15
CA MET A 198 11.10 19.29 -1.10
C MET A 198 10.19 19.07 -2.30
N MET A 199 9.37 18.02 -2.28
CA MET A 199 8.38 17.78 -3.34
C MET A 199 7.41 18.94 -3.48
N ARG A 200 6.90 19.47 -2.37
CA ARG A 200 6.03 20.66 -2.37
C ARG A 200 6.71 21.87 -3.03
N LYS A 201 7.99 22.13 -2.75
CA LYS A 201 8.74 23.26 -3.34
C LYS A 201 8.84 23.18 -4.86
N HIS A 202 8.74 21.99 -5.43
CA HIS A 202 8.73 21.78 -6.88
C HIS A 202 7.35 21.96 -7.52
N MET A 203 6.31 22.19 -6.71
CA MET A 203 4.93 22.37 -7.18
C MET A 203 4.49 23.83 -7.02
N THR A 204 3.76 24.35 -8.01
CA THR A 204 3.05 25.63 -7.87
C THR A 204 1.91 25.52 -6.87
N GLU A 205 1.43 26.64 -6.33
CA GLU A 205 0.27 26.65 -5.42
C GLU A 205 -0.97 26.01 -6.07
N GLU A 206 -1.21 26.28 -7.36
CA GLU A 206 -2.32 25.68 -8.11
C GLU A 206 -2.18 24.15 -8.20
N GLN A 207 -0.96 23.64 -8.46
CA GLN A 207 -0.71 22.20 -8.49
C GLN A 207 -0.91 21.57 -7.12
N GLN A 208 -0.49 22.23 -6.04
CA GLN A 208 -0.69 21.76 -4.67
C GLN A 208 -2.18 21.70 -4.32
N LEU A 209 -2.94 22.75 -4.63
CA LEU A 209 -4.39 22.80 -4.40
C LEU A 209 -5.14 21.73 -5.21
N LYS A 210 -4.77 21.55 -6.49
CA LYS A 210 -5.34 20.49 -7.33
C LYS A 210 -5.05 19.10 -6.77
N ALA A 211 -3.80 18.83 -6.40
CA ALA A 211 -3.40 17.54 -5.82
C ALA A 211 -4.11 17.27 -4.48
N ARG A 212 -4.24 18.30 -3.63
CA ARG A 212 -5.02 18.22 -2.38
C ARG A 212 -6.47 17.88 -2.68
N LYS A 213 -7.12 18.60 -3.59
CA LYS A 213 -8.54 18.39 -3.92
C LYS A 213 -8.79 16.98 -4.48
N THR A 214 -7.96 16.52 -5.40
CA THR A 214 -8.05 15.16 -5.94
C THR A 214 -7.90 14.10 -4.83
N THR A 215 -6.94 14.30 -3.91
CA THR A 215 -6.73 13.39 -2.77
C THR A 215 -7.92 13.39 -1.83
N GLU A 216 -8.48 14.57 -1.55
CA GLU A 216 -9.69 14.76 -0.74
C GLU A 216 -10.88 13.99 -1.34
N ASP A 217 -11.12 14.13 -2.64
CA ASP A 217 -12.23 13.46 -3.33
C ASP A 217 -12.09 11.93 -3.30
N LEU A 218 -10.86 11.41 -3.43
CA LEU A 218 -10.58 9.98 -3.30
C LEU A 218 -10.85 9.47 -1.88
N MET A 219 -10.43 10.20 -0.85
CA MET A 219 -10.73 9.83 0.54
C MET A 219 -12.22 9.91 0.86
N ILE A 220 -12.93 10.94 0.35
CA ILE A 220 -14.38 11.05 0.50
C ILE A 220 -15.07 9.84 -0.13
N LYS A 221 -14.65 9.45 -1.34
CA LYS A 221 -15.17 8.26 -2.02
C LYS A 221 -14.94 7.00 -1.21
N PHE A 222 -13.76 6.83 -0.63
CA PHE A 222 -13.41 5.69 0.23
C PHE A 222 -14.25 5.62 1.50
N LEU A 223 -14.32 6.73 2.24
CA LEU A 223 -14.96 6.81 3.55
C LEU A 223 -16.50 6.91 3.47
N GLY A 224 -17.05 7.06 2.26
CA GLY A 224 -18.49 7.12 2.01
C GLY A 224 -19.12 5.78 1.60
N MET A 225 -18.31 4.73 1.41
CA MET A 225 -18.77 3.35 1.22
C MET A 225 -19.09 2.70 2.58
#